data_AF-A0A961PCD0-F1
#
_entry.id   AF-A0A961PCD0-F1
#
_cell.length_a   1.000
_cell.length_b   1.000
_cell.length_c   1.000
_cell.angle_alpha   90.00
_cell.angle_beta   90.00
_cell.angle_gamma   90.00
#
_symmetry.space_group_name_H-M   'P 1'
#
loop_
_entity.id
_entity.type
_entity.pdbx_description
1 polymer ?
#
loop_
_entity_poly.entity_id
_entity_poly.type
_entity_poly.pdbx_seq_one_letter_code
_entity_poly.pdbx_strand_id
1 'polypeptide(L)'
;MTRRGFLKGLLATLLAGLFVSAYGFFIEPAMRLRVQRWRLRRAGWPVDRPLRIAVVADIHAGEPHVPLSRIRQVVRRTNALGADLIVILGDLPAGHRFVTRRVPEADVGAVLGDL
;
A
#
# COMPACT_ATOMS: atom_id res chain seq x y z
N MET A 1 40.85 23.00 -1.44
CA MET A 1 40.03 21.88 -0.91
C MET A 1 40.96 20.91 -0.19
N THR A 2 40.72 20.57 1.08
CA THR A 2 41.62 19.65 1.82
C THR A 2 41.14 18.19 1.67
N ARG A 3 42.06 17.22 1.73
CA ARG A 3 41.73 15.77 1.68
C ARG A 3 40.65 15.39 2.72
N ARG A 4 40.77 15.96 3.93
CA ARG A 4 39.79 15.77 5.02
C ARG A 4 38.42 16.36 4.70
N GLY A 5 38.37 17.53 4.06
CA GLY A 5 37.11 18.15 3.63
C GLY A 5 36.41 17.34 2.53
N PHE A 6 37.16 16.84 1.56
CA PHE A 6 36.63 15.96 0.51
C PHE A 6 36.06 14.65 1.08
N LEU A 7 36.79 13.95 1.95
CA LEU A 7 36.32 12.71 2.58
C LEU A 7 35.06 12.92 3.43
N LYS A 8 35.00 14.02 4.18
CA LYS A 8 33.79 14.38 4.95
C LYS A 8 32.59 14.64 4.04
N GLY A 9 32.79 15.37 2.95
CA GLY A 9 31.75 15.65 1.96
C GLY A 9 31.22 14.37 1.31
N LEU A 10 32.11 13.51 0.84
CA LEU A 10 31.75 12.22 0.25
C LEU A 10 30.95 11.34 1.24
N LEU A 11 31.43 11.22 2.48
CA LEU A 11 30.73 10.47 3.51
C LEU A 11 29.33 11.05 3.78
N ALA A 12 29.20 12.38 3.89
CA ALA A 12 27.92 13.03 4.12
C ALA A 12 26.92 12.76 2.97
N THR A 13 27.37 12.83 1.72
CA THR A 13 26.52 12.52 0.55
C THR A 13 26.10 11.06 0.53
N LEU A 14 27.00 10.12 0.81
CA LEU A 14 26.68 8.70 0.86
C LEU A 14 25.67 8.38 1.96
N LEU A 15 25.85 8.95 3.15
CA LEU A 15 24.91 8.78 4.26
C LEU A 15 23.54 9.37 3.93
N ALA A 16 23.49 10.58 3.35
CA ALA A 16 22.24 11.19 2.92
C ALA A 16 21.50 10.31 1.91
N GLY A 17 22.21 9.78 0.91
CA GLY A 17 21.66 8.83 -0.06
C GLY A 17 21.09 7.58 0.61
N LEU A 18 21.85 6.98 1.53
CA LEU A 18 21.41 5.81 2.29
C LEU A 18 20.13 6.07 3.08
N PHE A 19 20.05 7.19 3.80
CA PHE A 19 18.87 7.52 4.59
C PHE A 19 17.63 7.79 3.72
N VAL A 20 17.78 8.51 2.61
CA VAL A 20 16.68 8.74 1.66
C VAL A 20 16.19 7.41 1.08
N SER A 21 17.10 6.53 0.65
CA SER A 21 16.73 5.20 0.15
C SER A 21 16.06 4.35 1.23
N ALA A 22 16.63 4.28 2.43
CA ALA A 22 16.06 3.51 3.53
C ALA A 22 14.63 3.98 3.86
N TYR A 23 14.43 5.30 3.90
CA TYR A 23 13.11 5.88 4.13
C TYR A 23 12.11 5.55 3.02
N GLY A 24 12.48 5.77 1.76
CA GLY A 24 11.59 5.58 0.61
C GLY A 24 11.21 4.11 0.35
N PHE A 25 12.13 3.17 0.59
CA PHE A 25 11.87 1.75 0.31
C PHE A 25 11.26 0.98 1.47
N PHE A 26 11.55 1.36 2.72
CA PHE A 26 11.17 0.55 3.88
C PHE A 26 10.25 1.26 4.87
N ILE A 27 10.34 2.58 5.00
CA ILE A 27 9.58 3.32 6.02
C ILE A 27 8.27 3.85 5.44
N GLU A 28 8.33 4.63 4.36
CA GLU A 28 7.14 5.22 3.75
C GLU A 28 6.11 4.17 3.31
N PRO A 29 6.49 3.09 2.59
CA PRO A 29 5.53 2.08 2.16
C PRO A 29 4.93 1.32 3.35
N ALA A 30 5.74 0.97 4.35
CA ALA A 30 5.27 0.22 5.51
C ALA A 30 4.24 1.01 6.34
N MET A 31 4.43 2.32 6.53
CA MET A 31 3.61 3.12 7.43
C MET A 31 2.35 3.74 6.81
N ARG A 32 2.24 3.81 5.47
CA ARG A 32 1.19 4.62 4.80
C ARG A 32 0.01 3.84 4.23
N LEU A 33 -0.60 2.93 4.99
CA LEU A 33 -1.99 2.59 4.68
C LEU A 33 -2.86 3.83 4.99
N ARG A 34 -3.44 4.46 3.98
CA ARG A 34 -4.31 5.64 4.13
C ARG A 34 -5.64 5.36 3.46
N VAL A 35 -6.73 5.71 4.14
CA VAL A 35 -8.07 5.62 3.56
C VAL A 35 -8.35 6.94 2.87
N GLN A 36 -8.38 6.90 1.54
CA GLN A 36 -8.79 8.04 0.75
C GLN A 36 -10.32 8.03 0.60
N ARG A 37 -10.97 9.16 0.92
CA ARG A 37 -12.43 9.29 0.83
C ARG A 37 -12.81 10.32 -0.22
N TRP A 38 -13.65 9.90 -1.16
CA TRP A 38 -14.22 10.75 -2.20
C TRP A 38 -15.72 10.89 -1.96
N ARG A 39 -16.24 12.10 -2.08
CA ARG A 39 -17.69 12.36 -2.05
C ARG A 39 -18.12 12.74 -3.45
N LEU A 40 -18.79 11.82 -4.13
CA LEU A 40 -19.27 12.02 -5.48
C LEU A 40 -20.74 12.45 -5.43
N ARG A 41 -21.12 13.43 -6.26
CA ARG A 41 -22.51 13.81 -6.49
C ARG A 41 -22.81 13.60 -7.97
N ARG A 42 -23.80 12.77 -8.27
CA ARG A 42 -24.21 12.46 -9.64
C ARG A 42 -25.63 12.95 -9.88
N ALA A 43 -25.85 13.64 -11.00
CA ALA A 43 -27.19 13.99 -11.44
C ALA A 43 -28.01 12.71 -11.66
N GLY A 44 -29.16 12.60 -10.99
CA GLY A 44 -30.03 11.42 -11.03
C GLY A 44 -29.82 10.39 -9.90
N TRP A 45 -28.83 10.57 -9.02
CA TRP A 45 -28.74 9.74 -7.80
C TRP A 45 -29.59 10.36 -6.68
N PRO A 46 -30.46 9.59 -5.99
CA PRO A 46 -31.26 10.12 -4.89
C PRO A 46 -30.40 10.63 -3.74
N VAL A 47 -30.62 11.89 -3.33
CA VAL A 47 -29.81 12.55 -2.28
C VAL A 47 -30.06 11.95 -0.91
N ASP A 48 -31.26 11.42 -0.69
CA ASP A 48 -31.72 10.75 0.54
C ASP A 48 -31.19 9.32 0.69
N ARG A 49 -30.53 8.77 -0.34
CA ARG A 49 -29.97 7.41 -0.33
C ARG A 49 -28.48 7.40 -0.68
N PRO A 50 -27.63 7.93 0.21
CA PRO A 50 -26.19 7.86 0.00
C PRO A 50 -25.72 6.40 -0.02
N LEU A 51 -24.82 6.09 -0.95
CA LEU A 51 -24.17 4.78 -1.03
C LEU A 51 -22.69 4.94 -0.74
N ARG A 52 -22.17 4.19 0.24
CA ARG A 52 -20.75 4.12 0.57
C ARG A 52 -20.16 2.85 -0.02
N ILE A 53 -19.27 3.01 -0.99
CA ILE A 53 -18.52 1.92 -1.60
C ILE A 53 -17.08 1.97 -1.10
N ALA A 54 -16.58 0.87 -0.54
CA ALA A 54 -15.16 0.68 -0.32
C ALA A 54 -14.55 -0.05 -1.52
N VAL A 55 -13.43 0.46 -2.01
CA VAL A 55 -12.75 -0.07 -3.19
C VAL A 55 -11.39 -0.58 -2.75
N VAL A 56 -11.08 -1.84 -3.06
CA VAL A 56 -9.77 -2.46 -2.86
C VAL A 56 -9.23 -2.89 -4.23
N ALA A 57 -8.01 -2.49 -4.55
CA ALA A 57 -7.37 -2.75 -5.85
C ALA A 57 -5.85 -2.73 -5.68
N ASP A 58 -5.14 -3.24 -6.69
CA ASP A 58 -3.68 -3.10 -6.85
C ASP A 58 -2.90 -3.53 -5.59
N ILE A 59 -3.35 -4.64 -5.01
CA ILE A 59 -2.74 -5.18 -3.78
C ILE A 59 -1.30 -5.57 -4.08
N HIS A 60 -1.03 -6.13 -5.25
CA HIS A 60 0.30 -6.63 -5.64
C HIS A 60 0.96 -7.44 -4.50
N ALA A 61 0.28 -8.50 -4.07
CA ALA A 61 0.70 -9.42 -3.04
C ALA A 61 2.05 -10.08 -3.39
N GLY A 62 3.06 -9.81 -2.58
CA GLY A 62 4.44 -10.24 -2.81
C GLY A 62 5.38 -9.68 -1.75
N GLU A 63 6.21 -10.54 -1.18
CA GLU A 63 7.23 -10.09 -0.22
C GLU A 63 8.42 -9.43 -0.94
N PRO A 64 9.09 -8.46 -0.29
CA PRO A 64 8.90 -8.03 1.10
C PRO A 64 7.83 -6.94 1.28
N HIS A 65 7.31 -6.38 0.19
CA HIS A 65 6.53 -5.13 0.23
C HIS A 65 5.08 -5.33 0.67
N VAL A 66 4.42 -6.40 0.20
CA VAL A 66 3.03 -6.73 0.52
C VAL A 66 2.93 -8.18 1.02
N PRO A 67 3.38 -8.45 2.26
CA PRO A 67 3.17 -9.74 2.91
C PRO A 67 1.69 -9.92 3.26
N LEU A 68 1.29 -11.16 3.51
CA LEU A 68 -0.09 -11.52 3.88
C LEU A 68 -0.59 -10.77 5.14
N SER A 69 0.29 -10.44 6.08
CA SER A 69 -0.04 -9.63 7.27
C SER A 69 -0.51 -8.22 6.91
N ARG A 70 0.04 -7.62 5.85
CA ARG A 70 -0.38 -6.31 5.34
C ARG A 70 -1.75 -6.40 4.68
N ILE A 71 -2.02 -7.47 3.93
CA ILE A 71 -3.35 -7.72 3.33
C ILE A 71 -4.41 -7.85 4.43
N ARG A 72 -4.13 -8.60 5.50
CA ARG A 72 -5.01 -8.67 6.69
C ARG A 72 -5.27 -7.29 7.31
N GLN A 73 -4.28 -6.40 7.32
CA GLN A 73 -4.47 -5.03 7.81
C GLN A 73 -5.39 -4.22 6.90
N VAL A 74 -5.27 -4.38 5.58
CA VAL A 74 -6.19 -3.77 4.60
C VAL A 74 -7.61 -4.27 4.86
N VAL A 75 -7.82 -5.58 4.94
CA VAL A 75 -9.13 -6.19 5.20
C VAL A 75 -9.77 -5.64 6.49
N ARG A 76 -9.06 -5.72 7.62
CA ARG A 76 -9.57 -5.18 8.90
C ARG A 76 -9.96 -3.71 8.79
N ARG A 77 -9.16 -2.90 8.08
CA ARG A 77 -9.41 -1.46 7.94
C ARG A 77 -10.57 -1.17 7.00
N THR A 78 -10.72 -1.95 5.93
CA THR A 78 -11.83 -1.85 4.98
C THR A 78 -13.16 -2.17 5.67
N ASN A 79 -13.23 -3.26 6.44
CA ASN A 79 -14.46 -3.64 7.16
C ASN A 79 -14.85 -2.58 8.20
N ALA A 80 -13.86 -1.96 8.84
CA ALA A 80 -14.09 -0.86 9.78
C ALA A 80 -14.61 0.44 9.10
N LEU A 81 -14.66 0.54 7.76
CA LEU A 81 -15.22 1.70 7.08
C LEU A 81 -16.76 1.73 7.10
N GLY A 82 -17.40 0.59 7.40
CA GLY A 82 -18.87 0.46 7.37
C GLY A 82 -19.42 0.84 5.99
N ALA A 83 -18.84 0.27 4.93
CA ALA A 83 -19.33 0.46 3.58
C ALA A 83 -20.53 -0.43 3.31
N ASP A 84 -21.45 0.04 2.47
CA ASP A 84 -22.63 -0.72 2.04
C ASP A 84 -22.26 -1.78 0.98
N LEU A 85 -21.17 -1.52 0.25
CA LEU A 85 -20.61 -2.41 -0.76
C LEU A 85 -19.08 -2.34 -0.71
N ILE A 86 -18.43 -3.51 -0.74
CA ILE A 86 -16.99 -3.63 -0.93
C ILE A 86 -16.75 -4.24 -2.32
N VAL A 87 -15.90 -3.61 -3.12
CA VAL A 87 -15.52 -4.11 -4.45
C VAL A 87 -14.02 -4.35 -4.54
N ILE A 88 -13.65 -5.46 -5.16
CA ILE A 88 -12.26 -5.82 -5.46
C ILE A 88 -12.05 -5.67 -6.96
N LEU A 89 -11.18 -4.76 -7.39
CA LEU A 89 -11.03 -4.40 -8.81
C LEU A 89 -9.88 -5.12 -9.54
N GLY A 90 -9.12 -5.95 -8.83
CA GLY A 90 -8.06 -6.78 -9.43
C GLY A 90 -6.64 -6.30 -9.11
N ASP A 91 -5.69 -6.77 -9.93
CA ASP A 91 -4.24 -6.63 -9.77
C ASP A 91 -3.74 -7.10 -8.38
N LEU A 92 -4.07 -8.36 -8.09
CA LEU A 92 -3.86 -8.98 -6.79
C LEU A 92 -2.43 -9.53 -6.60
N PRO A 93 -1.83 -10.32 -7.50
CA PRO A 93 -0.45 -10.81 -7.32
C PRO A 93 0.60 -9.79 -7.79
N ALA A 94 1.75 -9.76 -7.14
CA ALA A 94 2.89 -8.96 -7.61
C ALA A 94 3.57 -9.61 -8.83
N GLY A 95 3.63 -8.87 -9.95
CA GLY A 95 4.31 -9.30 -11.19
C GLY A 95 5.73 -8.74 -11.39
N HIS A 96 6.26 -7.92 -10.47
CA HIS A 96 7.53 -7.21 -10.65
C HIS A 96 8.76 -8.02 -10.21
N ARG A 97 9.94 -7.65 -10.71
CA ARG A 97 11.23 -8.36 -10.47
C ARG A 97 11.77 -8.28 -9.03
N PHE A 98 11.15 -7.46 -8.18
CA PHE A 98 11.60 -7.19 -6.81
C PHE A 98 10.81 -8.00 -5.76
N VAL A 99 10.21 -9.11 -6.18
CA VAL A 99 9.55 -10.06 -5.28
C VAL A 99 10.56 -11.09 -4.81
N THR A 100 10.85 -11.12 -3.51
CA THR A 100 11.76 -12.10 -2.91
C THR A 100 11.05 -13.40 -2.56
N ARG A 101 9.76 -13.33 -2.22
CA ARG A 101 8.89 -14.51 -2.00
C ARG A 101 7.50 -14.21 -2.54
N ARG A 102 6.97 -15.13 -3.35
CA ARG A 102 5.58 -15.07 -3.81
C ARG A 102 4.64 -15.40 -2.65
N VAL A 103 3.57 -14.63 -2.53
CA VAL A 103 2.45 -14.97 -1.64
C VAL A 103 1.47 -15.82 -2.46
N PRO A 104 1.10 -17.04 -2.02
CA PRO A 104 0.17 -17.88 -2.76
C PRO A 104 -1.18 -17.19 -2.96
N GLU A 105 -1.72 -17.26 -4.18
CA GLU A 105 -3.00 -16.63 -4.53
C GLU A 105 -4.16 -17.19 -3.71
N ALA A 106 -4.12 -18.48 -3.36
CA ALA A 106 -5.11 -19.10 -2.48
C ALA A 106 -5.11 -18.46 -1.08
N ASP A 107 -3.95 -18.11 -0.53
CA ASP A 107 -3.84 -17.45 0.77
C ASP A 107 -4.36 -16.01 0.71
N VAL A 108 -4.06 -15.31 -0.40
CA VAL A 108 -4.61 -13.97 -0.66
C VAL A 108 -6.13 -14.03 -0.75
N GLY A 109 -6.67 -14.96 -1.52
CA GLY A 109 -8.10 -15.18 -1.68
C GLY A 109 -8.78 -15.53 -0.35
N ALA A 110 -8.18 -16.39 0.47
CA ALA A 110 -8.68 -16.73 1.79
C ALA A 110 -8.77 -15.50 2.70
N VAL A 111 -7.73 -14.65 2.73
CA VAL A 111 -7.74 -13.41 3.54
C VAL A 111 -8.73 -12.38 3.00
N LEU A 112 -8.85 -12.24 1.67
CA LEU A 112 -9.82 -11.32 1.06
C LEU A 112 -11.27 -11.80 1.23
N GLY A 113 -11.50 -13.09 1.46
CA GLY A 113 -12.81 -13.65 1.79
C GLY A 113 -13.38 -13.15 3.12
N ASP A 114 -12.55 -12.56 3.99
CA ASP A 114 -12.98 -11.95 5.25
C ASP A 114 -13.53 -10.51 5.08
N LEU A 115 -13.58 -9.97 3.85
CA LEU A 115 -14.14 -8.63 3.55
C LEU A 115 -15.68 -8.60 3.65
#